data_AF-A0A1C6HS32-F1
#
_entry.id   AF-A0A1C6HS32-F1
#
_cell.length_a   1.000
_cell.length_b   1.000
_cell.length_c   1.000
_cell.angle_alpha   90.00
_cell.angle_beta   90.00
_cell.angle_gamma   90.00
#
_symmetry.space_group_name_H-M   'P 1'
#
loop_
_entity.id
_entity.type
_entity.pdbx_description
1 polymer ?
#
loop_
_entity_poly.entity_id
_entity_poly.type
_entity_poly.pdbx_seq_one_letter_code
_entity_poly.pdbx_strand_id
1 'polypeptide(L)'
;MKKTIITVVGNDTVGIIAKVCTYLAQNQVNILDISQTIVQGYFNMMMVADTSASDKEIATLSKELAALGDEIGVVIHCQHEDIFNVMHRI
;
A
#
# COMPACT_ATOMS: atom_id res chain seq x y z
N MET A 1 -11.68 11.02 7.23
CA MET A 1 -10.41 10.35 6.86
C MET A 1 -10.75 9.25 5.88
N LYS A 2 -10.06 9.21 4.73
CA LYS A 2 -10.12 8.11 3.77
C LYS A 2 -8.95 7.18 4.05
N LYS A 3 -9.17 6.22 4.96
CA LYS A 3 -8.14 5.26 5.31
C LYS A 3 -8.04 4.18 4.24
N THR A 4 -6.81 3.90 3.87
CA THR A 4 -6.43 2.96 2.81
C THR A 4 -5.43 1.98 3.38
N ILE A 5 -5.67 0.70 3.14
CA ILE A 5 -4.75 -0.37 3.49
C ILE A 5 -3.95 -0.73 2.25
N ILE A 6 -2.62 -0.69 2.38
CA ILE A 6 -1.70 -1.07 1.32
C ILE A 6 -0.94 -2.31 1.79
N THR A 7 -0.89 -3.35 0.97
CA THR A 7 -0.16 -4.58 1.26
C THR A 7 0.84 -4.83 0.14
N VAL A 8 2.07 -5.15 0.50
CA VAL A 8 3.18 -5.44 -0.41
C VAL A 8 3.72 -6.83 -0.07
N VAL A 9 3.76 -7.71 -1.05
CA VAL A 9 4.22 -9.10 -0.90
C VAL A 9 5.14 -9.46 -2.05
N GLY A 10 6.34 -9.94 -1.80
CA GLY A 10 7.22 -10.40 -2.86
C GLY A 10 8.58 -10.86 -2.37
N ASN A 11 9.51 -11.08 -3.30
CA ASN A 11 10.88 -11.40 -2.93
C ASN A 11 11.56 -10.16 -2.35
N ASP A 12 12.31 -10.34 -1.26
CA ASP A 12 13.04 -9.23 -0.64
C ASP A 12 14.05 -8.66 -1.64
N THR A 13 13.87 -7.38 -1.98
CA THR A 13 14.66 -6.67 -2.96
C THR A 13 14.98 -5.28 -2.43
N VAL A 14 16.21 -4.82 -2.63
CA VAL A 14 16.63 -3.51 -2.15
C VAL A 14 15.79 -2.42 -2.80
N GLY A 15 15.18 -1.57 -1.98
CA GLY A 15 14.49 -0.35 -2.42
C GLY A 15 12.96 -0.42 -2.48
N ILE A 16 12.32 -1.54 -2.10
CA ILE A 16 10.85 -1.65 -2.06
C ILE A 16 10.23 -0.51 -1.25
N ILE A 17 10.64 -0.34 0.01
CA ILE A 17 10.13 0.71 0.90
C ILE A 17 10.36 2.10 0.30
N ALA A 18 11.58 2.35 -0.20
CA ALA A 18 11.94 3.66 -0.76
C ALA A 18 11.05 4.03 -1.94
N LYS A 19 10.82 3.10 -2.87
CA LYS A 19 9.97 3.33 -4.06
C LYS A 19 8.51 3.53 -3.68
N VAL A 20 7.97 2.69 -2.79
CA VAL A 20 6.57 2.81 -2.33
C VAL A 20 6.36 4.12 -1.57
N CYS A 21 7.20 4.44 -0.59
CA CYS A 21 7.09 5.68 0.17
C CYS A 21 7.30 6.93 -0.69
N THR A 22 8.20 6.88 -1.66
CA THR A 22 8.40 7.98 -2.62
C THR A 22 7.15 8.22 -3.44
N TYR A 23 6.55 7.15 -3.96
CA TYR A 23 5.29 7.23 -4.69
C TYR A 23 4.17 7.83 -3.80
N LEU A 24 4.00 7.35 -2.57
CA LEU A 24 2.97 7.87 -1.66
C LEU A 24 3.18 9.35 -1.35
N ALA A 25 4.42 9.76 -1.08
CA ALA A 25 4.76 11.16 -0.82
C ALA A 25 4.48 12.06 -2.03
N GLN A 26 4.82 11.63 -3.24
CA GLN A 26 4.52 12.36 -4.48
C GLN A 26 3.02 12.55 -4.72
N ASN A 27 2.19 11.63 -4.21
CA ASN A 27 0.74 11.69 -4.35
C ASN A 27 0.04 12.27 -3.10
N GLN A 28 0.79 12.94 -2.21
CA GLN A 28 0.26 13.54 -0.98
C GLN A 28 -0.50 12.55 -0.08
N VAL A 29 -0.04 11.29 -0.04
CA VAL A 29 -0.61 10.25 0.81
C VAL A 29 0.18 10.19 2.11
N ASN A 30 -0.50 10.36 3.24
CA ASN A 30 0.13 10.30 4.56
C ASN A 30 0.15 8.86 5.08
N ILE A 31 1.28 8.41 5.62
CA ILE A 31 1.40 7.08 6.22
C ILE A 31 1.04 7.20 7.70
N LEU A 32 -0.01 6.52 8.13
CA LEU A 32 -0.48 6.52 9.52
C LEU A 32 0.18 5.42 10.34
N ASP A 33 0.38 4.25 9.71
CA ASP A 33 1.04 3.10 10.33
C ASP A 33 1.72 2.25 9.26
N ILE A 34 2.83 1.61 9.63
CA ILE A 34 3.61 0.72 8.77
C ILE A 34 4.14 -0.44 9.58
N SER A 35 3.91 -1.65 9.08
CA SER A 35 4.45 -2.88 9.64
C SER A 35 5.07 -3.71 8.52
N GLN A 36 6.23 -4.29 8.79
CA GLN A 36 6.93 -5.15 7.84
C GLN A 36 7.50 -6.36 8.53
N THR A 37 7.62 -7.46 7.79
CA THR A 37 8.24 -8.69 8.27
C THR A 37 8.67 -9.58 7.11
N ILE A 38 9.55 -10.53 7.38
CA ILE A 38 9.94 -11.57 6.44
C ILE A 38 9.21 -12.85 6.82
N VAL A 39 8.36 -13.37 5.93
CA VAL A 39 7.60 -14.61 6.15
C VAL A 39 8.04 -15.65 5.13
N GLN A 40 8.64 -16.74 5.58
CA GLN A 40 9.13 -17.82 4.72
C GLN A 40 10.06 -17.32 3.59
N GLY A 41 10.85 -16.28 3.86
CA GLY A 41 11.76 -15.66 2.88
C GLY A 41 11.13 -14.61 1.96
N TYR A 42 9.82 -14.37 2.08
CA TYR A 42 9.13 -13.31 1.35
C TYR A 42 9.04 -12.04 2.20
N PHE A 43 9.30 -10.91 1.56
CA PHE A 43 9.04 -9.59 2.12
C PHE A 43 7.54 -9.36 2.17
N ASN A 44 7.03 -9.07 3.37
CA ASN A 44 5.66 -8.66 3.61
C ASN A 44 5.64 -7.31 4.29
N MET A 45 4.89 -6.37 3.74
CA MET A 45 4.68 -5.06 4.34
C MET A 45 3.21 -4.68 4.24
N MET A 46 2.69 -4.12 5.33
CA MET A 46 1.34 -3.58 5.42
C MET A 46 1.42 -2.13 5.88
N MET A 47 0.61 -1.27 5.28
CA MET A 47 0.55 0.14 5.61
C MET A 47 -0.90 0.56 5.78
N VAL A 48 -1.16 1.41 6.77
CA VAL A 48 -2.39 2.19 6.87
C VAL A 48 -2.05 3.60 6.44
N ALA A 49 -2.73 4.10 5.42
CA ALA A 49 -2.47 5.39 4.82
C ALA A 49 -3.74 6.25 4.76
N ASP A 50 -3.57 7.56 4.89
CA ASP A 50 -4.61 8.56 4.66
C ASP A 50 -4.45 9.16 3.27
N THR A 51 -5.42 8.89 2.39
CA THR A 51 -5.44 9.39 1.01
C THR A 51 -6.29 10.65 0.86
N SER A 52 -6.80 11.23 1.96
CA SER A 52 -7.72 12.38 1.92
C SER A 52 -7.12 13.64 1.28
N ALA A 53 -5.80 13.80 1.31
CA ALA A 53 -5.08 14.94 0.73
C ALA A 53 -4.58 14.68 -0.70
N SER A 54 -4.80 13.48 -1.24
CA SER A 54 -4.42 13.15 -2.62
C SER A 54 -5.44 13.69 -3.61
N ASP A 55 -4.98 14.29 -4.70
CA ASP A 55 -5.84 14.69 -5.83
C ASP A 55 -6.29 13.49 -6.67
N LYS A 56 -5.70 12.30 -6.43
CA LYS A 56 -6.01 11.09 -7.17
C LYS A 56 -7.08 10.25 -6.48
N GLU A 57 -7.98 9.72 -7.29
CA GLU A 57 -8.90 8.68 -6.86
C GLU A 57 -8.15 7.41 -6.43
N ILE A 58 -8.67 6.72 -5.41
CA ILE A 58 -8.04 5.50 -4.88
C ILE A 58 -7.89 4.40 -5.93
N ALA A 59 -8.82 4.31 -6.88
CA ALA A 59 -8.73 3.36 -7.99
C ALA A 59 -7.51 3.64 -8.90
N THR A 60 -7.14 4.91 -9.06
CA THR A 60 -5.94 5.33 -9.80
C THR A 60 -4.68 4.99 -9.00
N LEU A 61 -4.66 5.35 -7.70
CA LEU A 61 -3.55 5.00 -6.81
C LEU A 61 -3.30 3.49 -6.78
N SER A 62 -4.37 2.69 -6.71
CA SER A 62 -4.30 1.23 -6.69
C SER A 62 -3.70 0.65 -7.98
N LYS A 63 -4.09 1.17 -9.16
CA LYS A 63 -3.53 0.76 -10.45
C LYS A 63 -2.05 1.14 -10.58
N GLU A 64 -1.68 2.35 -10.19
CA GLU A 64 -0.30 2.82 -10.27
C GLU A 64 0.61 2.07 -9.28
N LEU A 65 0.13 1.78 -8.06
CA LEU A 65 0.84 0.94 -7.10
C LEU A 65 1.00 -0.50 -7.60
N ALA A 66 -0.01 -1.08 -8.24
CA ALA A 66 0.10 -2.40 -8.85
C ALA A 66 1.19 -2.42 -9.95
N ALA A 67 1.18 -1.41 -10.83
CA ALA A 67 2.21 -1.28 -11.87
C ALA A 67 3.62 -1.05 -11.30
N LEU A 68 3.74 -0.28 -10.21
CA LEU A 68 5.00 -0.11 -9.48
C LEU A 68 5.47 -1.45 -8.88
N GLY A 69 4.53 -2.25 -8.37
CA GLY A 69 4.80 -3.61 -7.90
C GLY A 69 5.41 -4.49 -8.99
N ASP A 70 4.77 -4.52 -10.16
CA ASP A 70 5.25 -5.28 -11.32
C ASP A 70 6.67 -4.86 -11.75
N GLU A 71 6.98 -3.55 -11.69
CA GLU A 71 8.33 -3.03 -12.01
C GLU A 71 9.40 -3.54 -11.04
N ILE A 72 9.05 -3.67 -9.74
CA ILE A 72 10.01 -4.01 -8.68
C ILE A 72 9.96 -5.48 -8.26
N GLY A 73 9.15 -6.29 -8.93
CA GLY A 73 9.03 -7.74 -8.68
C GLY A 73 8.26 -8.09 -7.41
N VAL A 74 7.31 -7.25 -7.00
CA VAL A 74 6.44 -7.52 -5.84
C VAL A 74 4.98 -7.29 -6.21
N VAL A 75 4.07 -7.90 -5.48
CA VAL A 75 2.64 -7.67 -5.61
C VAL A 75 2.23 -6.58 -4.63
N ILE A 76 1.63 -5.50 -5.13
CA ILE A 76 1.08 -4.42 -4.30
C ILE A 76 -0.43 -4.38 -4.45
N HIS A 77 -1.13 -4.48 -3.33
CA HIS A 77 -2.57 -4.31 -3.23
C HIS A 77 -2.91 -3.07 -2.43
N CYS A 78 -3.91 -2.33 -2.90
CA CYS A 78 -4.39 -1.11 -2.26
C CYS A 78 -5.91 -1.19 -2.16
N GLN A 79 -6.44 -1.11 -0.95
CA GLN A 79 -7.86 -1.33 -0.61
C GLN A 79 -8.37 -0.25 0.34
N HIS A 80 -9.62 0.16 0.19
CA HIS A 80 -10.25 1.08 1.14
C HIS A 80 -10.57 0.35 2.46
N GLU A 81 -10.37 1.02 3.61
CA GLU A 81 -10.63 0.42 4.94
C GLU A 81 -12.08 -0.08 5.08
N ASP A 82 -13.03 0.55 4.37
CA ASP A 82 -14.46 0.22 4.43
C ASP A 82 -14.75 -1.25 4.12
N ILE A 83 -13.92 -1.93 3.32
CA ILE A 83 -14.08 -3.35 3.02
C ILE A 83 -13.97 -4.20 4.30
N PHE A 84 -13.12 -3.80 5.25
CA PHE A 84 -12.92 -4.50 6.51
C PHE A 84 -14.00 -4.16 7.55
N ASN A 85 -14.51 -2.93 7.54
CA ASN A 85 -15.61 -2.52 8.42
C ASN A 85 -16.92 -3.29 8.13
N VAL A 86 -17.10 -3.76 6.88
CA VAL A 86 -18.24 -4.62 6.51
C VAL A 86 -18.08 -6.04 7.06
N MET A 87 -16.86 -6.55 7.26
CA MET A 87 -16.62 -7.89 7.81
C MET A 87 -16.93 -8.00 9.31
N HIS A 88 -16.88 -6.89 10.05
CA HIS A 88 -17.20 -6.83 11.49
C HIS A 88 -18.68 -6.50 11.80
N ARG A 89 -19.55 -6.54 10.78
CA ARG A 89 -20.98 -6.21 10.88
C ARG A 89 -21.90 -7.45 10.75
N ILE A 90 -21.49 -8.56 11.36
CA ILE A 90 -22.32 -9.78 11.50
C ILE A 90 -22.62 -9.99 12.98
#